data_AF-A0A7W9FIB3-F1
#
_entry.id   AF-A0A7W9FIB3-F1
#
_cell.length_a   1.000
_cell.length_b   1.000
_cell.length_c   1.000
_cell.angle_alpha   90.00
_cell.angle_beta   90.00
_cell.angle_gamma   90.00
#
_symmetry.space_group_name_H-M   'P 1'
#
loop_
_entity.id
_entity.type
_entity.pdbx_description
1 polymer ?
#
loop_
_entity_poly.entity_id
_entity_poly.type
_entity_poly.pdbx_seq_one_letter_code
_entity_poly.pdbx_strand_id
1 'polypeptide(L)' 'MSTATGYRNRILEYADEHGHDISKGKAMKLAIVLHRRGERMHDENLERIFTHSDPTPPAAFKRIHAKAELAKRGVVLA' A
#
# COMPACT_ATOMS: atom_id res chain seq x y z
N MET A 1 -0.51 9.88 12.15
CA MET A 1 -1.47 9.96 11.02
C MET A 1 -1.70 11.40 10.64
N SER A 2 -1.76 11.73 9.35
CA SER A 2 -2.10 13.09 8.91
C SER A 2 -3.59 13.37 9.13
N THR A 3 -3.91 14.44 9.85
CA THR A 3 -5.29 14.86 10.13
C THR A 3 -5.90 15.63 8.95
N ALA A 4 -7.23 15.71 8.89
CA ALA A 4 -7.94 16.57 7.93
C ALA A 4 -7.45 18.03 7.99
N THR A 5 -7.16 18.55 9.19
CA THR A 5 -6.58 19.89 9.36
C THR A 5 -5.19 20.02 8.72
N GLY A 6 -4.35 18.99 8.83
CA GLY A 6 -3.03 18.96 8.20
C GLY A 6 -3.09 18.88 6.67
N TYR A 7 -4.10 18.23 6.08
CA TYR A 7 -4.34 18.29 4.64
C TYR A 7 -4.83 19.66 4.19
N ARG A 8 -5.73 20.29 4.97
CA ARG A 8 -6.24 21.63 4.65
C ARG A 8 -5.12 22.65 4.54
N ASN A 9 -4.19 22.65 5.51
CA ASN A 9 -3.08 23.60 5.53
C ASN A 9 -2.16 23.40 4.32
N ARG A 10 -1.81 22.15 3.97
CA ARG A 10 -1.00 21.83 2.78
C ARG A 10 -1.66 22.25 1.46
N ILE A 11 -2.99 22.11 1.35
CA ILE A 11 -3.73 22.57 0.17
C ILE A 11 -3.68 24.09 0.03
N LEU A 12 -3.81 24.81 1.15
CA LEU A 12 -3.76 26.27 1.15
C LEU A 12 -2.37 26.79 0.82
N GLU A 13 -1.33 26.17 1.39
CA GLU A 13 0.08 26.47 1.10
C GLU A 13 0.39 26.24 -0.38
N TYR A 14 0.02 25.06 -0.92
CA TYR A 14 0.19 24.77 -2.34
C TYR A 14 -0.56 25.76 -3.23
N ALA A 15 -1.79 26.14 -2.85
CA ALA A 15 -2.58 27.09 -3.60
C ALA A 15 -1.94 28.49 -3.61
N ASP A 16 -1.37 28.92 -2.49
CA ASP A 16 -0.64 30.19 -2.38
C ASP A 16 0.64 30.17 -3.24
N GLU A 17 1.44 29.11 -3.16
CA GLU A 17 2.67 28.93 -3.94
C GLU A 17 2.45 28.95 -5.46
N HIS A 18 1.30 28.46 -5.92
CA HIS A 18 0.99 28.30 -7.35
C HIS A 18 -0.02 29.34 -7.86
N GLY A 19 -0.40 30.33 -7.04
CA GLY A 19 -1.33 31.39 -7.42
C GLY A 19 -2.75 30.90 -7.69
N HIS A 20 -3.18 29.82 -7.05
CA HIS A 20 -4.54 29.32 -7.13
C HIS A 20 -5.43 29.98 -6.07
N ASP A 21 -6.51 30.64 -6.49
CA ASP A 21 -7.50 31.15 -5.55
C ASP A 21 -8.43 30.02 -5.09
N ILE A 22 -8.31 29.66 -3.81
CA ILE A 22 -9.14 28.63 -3.19
C ILE A 22 -9.73 29.13 -1.87
N SER A 23 -11.06 29.02 -1.75
CA SER A 23 -11.72 29.35 -0.49
C SER A 23 -11.39 28.33 0.59
N LYS A 24 -11.30 28.79 1.85
CA LYS A 24 -11.06 27.92 3.02
C LYS A 24 -12.07 26.77 3.12
N GLY A 25 -13.32 27.01 2.74
CA GLY A 25 -14.38 25.98 2.71
C GLY A 25 -14.12 24.90 1.66
N LYS A 26 -13.65 25.28 0.47
CA LYS A 26 -13.30 24.34 -0.60
C LYS A 26 -12.06 23.53 -0.23
N ALA A 27 -11.04 24.17 0.37
CA ALA A 27 -9.86 23.50 0.89
C ALA A 27 -10.21 22.46 1.98
N MET A 28 -11.14 22.79 2.88
CA MET A 28 -11.60 21.84 3.92
C MET A 28 -12.32 20.62 3.34
N LYS A 29 -13.18 20.82 2.33
CA LYS A 29 -13.84 19.70 1.64
C LYS A 29 -12.83 18.76 0.98
N LEU A 30 -11.84 19.31 0.27
CA LEU A 30 -10.76 18.52 -0.35
C LEU A 30 -9.93 17.79 0.71
N ALA A 31 -9.62 18.45 1.82
CA ALA A 31 -8.86 17.87 2.91
C ALA A 31 -9.55 16.64 3.55
N ILE A 32 -10.87 16.69 3.72
CA ILE A 32 -11.67 15.55 4.22
C ILE A 32 -11.61 14.38 3.23
N VAL A 33 -11.73 14.65 1.92
CA VAL A 33 -11.65 13.60 0.89
C VAL A 33 -10.27 12.94 0.89
N LEU A 34 -9.19 13.73 0.93
CA LEU A 34 -7.82 13.21 0.97
C LEU A 34 -7.55 12.42 2.25
N HIS A 35 -8.03 12.91 3.40
CA HIS A 35 -7.90 12.20 4.67
C HIS A 35 -8.57 10.83 4.62
N ARG A 36 -9.83 10.76 4.19
CA ARG A 36 -10.57 9.49 4.03
C ARG A 36 -9.95 8.55 2.99
N ARG A 37 -9.31 9.11 1.94
CA ARG A 37 -8.60 8.31 0.94
C ARG A 37 -7.31 7.73 1.54
N GLY A 38 -6.58 8.51 2.33
CA GLY A 38 -5.40 8.05 3.06
C GLY A 38 -5.74 6.99 4.10
N GLU A 39 -6.86 7.14 4.82
CA GLU A 39 -7.34 6.13 5.77
C GLU A 39 -7.67 4.81 5.08
N ARG A 40 -8.42 4.84 3.95
CA ARG A 40 -8.71 3.64 3.17
C ARG A 40 -7.46 2.95 2.60
N MET A 41 -6.47 3.72 2.15
CA MET A 41 -5.20 3.16 1.67
C MET A 41 -4.34 2.55 2.78
N HIS A 42 -4.45 3.08 4.00
CA HIS A 42 -3.82 2.47 5.17
C HIS A 42 -4.53 1.17 5.58
N ASP A 43 -5.85 1.12 5.43
CA ASP A 43 -6.67 -0.04 5.75
C ASP A 43 -6.47 -1.16 4.72
N GLU A 44 -6.71 -0.91 3.43
CA GLU A 44 -6.60 -1.93 2.37
C GLU A 44 -5.19 -2.54 2.23
N ASN A 45 -4.12 -1.76 2.44
CA ASN A 45 -2.76 -2.29 2.39
C ASN A 45 -2.43 -3.19 3.59
N LEU A 46 -2.94 -2.88 4.79
CA LEU A 46 -2.75 -3.73 5.97
C LEU A 46 -3.66 -4.94 5.90
N GLU A 47 -4.91 -4.76 5.51
CA GLU A 47 -5.89 -5.83 5.36
C GLU A 47 -5.41 -6.85 4.32
N ARG A 48 -4.84 -6.43 3.18
CA ARG A 48 -4.25 -7.35 2.18
C ARG A 48 -3.05 -8.16 2.69
N ILE A 49 -2.24 -7.59 3.59
CA ILE A 49 -1.10 -8.28 4.23
C ILE A 49 -1.58 -9.32 5.24
N PHE A 50 -2.70 -9.07 5.93
CA PHE A 50 -3.22 -9.96 6.98
C PHE A 50 -4.35 -10.91 6.53
N THR A 51 -5.04 -10.64 5.43
CA THR A 51 -6.14 -11.50 4.90
C THR A 51 -5.69 -12.53 3.88
N HIS A 52 -4.59 -12.30 3.15
CA HIS A 52 -3.95 -13.37 2.41
C HIS A 52 -2.99 -14.10 3.35
N SER A 53 -3.54 -15.07 4.09
CA SER A 53 -2.74 -16.19 4.58
C SER A 53 -2.18 -16.87 3.34
N ASP A 54 -0.97 -16.47 2.95
CA ASP A 54 -0.30 -16.98 1.76
C ASP A 54 -0.24 -18.51 1.89
N PRO A 55 -0.91 -19.30 1.02
CA PRO A 55 -0.81 -20.76 1.06
C PRO A 55 0.54 -21.24 0.51
N THR A 56 1.45 -20.33 0.16
CA THR A 56 2.75 -20.64 -0.47
C THR A 56 3.85 -21.18 0.44
N PRO A 57 3.75 -21.36 1.78
CA PRO A 57 4.80 -22.07 2.50
C PRO A 57 4.92 -23.55 2.07
N PRO A 58 3.88 -24.40 2.17
CA PRO A 58 4.10 -25.85 2.03
C PRO A 58 4.49 -26.28 0.62
N ALA A 59 3.90 -25.67 -0.41
CA ALA A 59 4.12 -26.06 -1.80
C ALA A 59 5.50 -25.62 -2.31
N ALA A 60 5.95 -24.42 -1.93
CA ALA A 60 7.28 -23.93 -2.29
C ALA A 60 8.38 -24.75 -1.59
N PHE A 61 8.23 -25.03 -0.29
CA PHE A 61 9.17 -25.89 0.44
C PHE A 61 9.20 -27.32 -0.13
N LYS A 62 8.05 -27.93 -0.46
CA LYS A 62 8.01 -29.25 -1.12
C LYS A 62 8.76 -29.27 -2.45
N ARG A 63 8.62 -28.23 -3.28
CA ARG A 63 9.31 -28.14 -4.59
C ARG A 63 10.82 -27.96 -4.43
N ILE A 64 11.26 -27.16 -3.46
CA ILE A 64 12.68 -26.97 -3.15
C ILE A 64 13.30 -28.28 -2.66
N HIS A 65 12.64 -28.99 -1.73
CA HIS A 65 13.11 -30.29 -1.25
C HIS A 65 13.15 -31.35 -2.36
N ALA A 66 12.12 -31.43 -3.21
CA ALA A 66 12.11 -32.38 -4.32
C ALA A 66 13.24 -32.12 -5.33
N LYS A 67 13.52 -30.85 -5.65
CA LYS A 67 14.65 -30.46 -6.50
C LYS A 67 16.00 -30.77 -5.86
N ALA A 68 16.15 -30.54 -4.56
CA ALA A 68 17.38 -30.85 -3.83
C ALA A 68 17.67 -32.36 -3.81
N GLU A 69 16.65 -33.21 -3.66
CA GLU A 69 16.80 -34.67 -3.71
C GLU A 69 17.08 -35.18 -5.13
N LEU A 70 16.47 -34.60 -6.16
CA LEU A 70 16.78 -34.92 -7.57
C LEU A 70 18.22 -34.54 -7.95
N ALA A 71 18.71 -33.39 -7.47
CA ALA A 71 20.09 -32.94 -7.72
C ALA A 71 21.12 -33.86 -7.05
N LYS A 72 20.87 -34.32 -5.82
CA LYS A 72 21.71 -35.32 -5.14
C LYS A 72 21.75 -36.67 -5.88
N ARG A 73 20.68 -37.02 -6.60
CA ARG A 73 20.57 -38.26 -7.39
C ARG A 73 21.20 -38.15 -8.78
N GLY A 74 21.80 -37.01 -9.15
CA GLY A 74 22.55 -36.85 -10.39
C GLY A 74 21.71 -36.84 -11.68
N VAL A 75 20.39 -36.65 -11.58
CA VAL A 75 19.52 -36.59 -12.76
C VAL A 75 19.43 -35.14 -13.22
N VAL A 76 20.20 -34.78 -14.25
CA VAL A 76 20.04 -33.53 -14.99
C VAL A 76 18.89 -33.72 -15.97
N LEU A 77 17.73 -33.12 -15.69
CA LEU A 77 16.65 -33.02 -16.68
C LEU A 77 17.04 -31.94 -17.69
N ALA A 78 17.20 -32.37 -18.95
CA ALA A 78 17.42 -31.52 -20.12
C ALA A 78 16.19 -30.63 -20.42
#